data_AF-A0A1N6N514-F1
#
_entry.id   AF-A0A1N6N514-F1
#
_cell.length_a   1.000
_cell.length_b   1.000
_cell.length_c   1.000
_cell.angle_alpha   90.00
_cell.angle_beta   90.00
_cell.angle_gamma   90.00
#
_symmetry.space_group_name_H-M   'P 1'
#
loop_
_entity.id
_entity.type
_entity.pdbx_description
1 polymer ?
#
loop_
_entity_poly.entity_id
_entity_poly.type
_entity_poly.pdbx_seq_one_letter_code
_entity_poly.pdbx_strand_id
1 'polypeptide(L)'
;MAKAMIKTASVLAFERKLANSDAQLYAGNWQERDNPGAWHPISLQEKAVRGTISNRLKKATADDPAKLDNEIQKPNPQRVDVATLPFDADTLRVGFTLRVLGNLAQPSACNDQDYQAVLGEKIGDYVREHQFHELAARYAENLANGRFLWRNRVGAEAVEVRISRLEQGSAKQSWVFDALGFNLRTFTKPQGPLAELSEVIRQGLLGSDFALLKVEAFVRLGAGQEVFPSQELVLDQSGGKEGKKSKYLYQVNGIAAMHSQKIGNALRTIDTWYPGAEELGPIAVEPYGSVTSRGTAYRQPKEKLDFYNLLDGWMLKDNLPAVEQQHYVMATLVRGGVFGEAD
;
A
#
# COMPACT_ATOMS: atom_id res chain seq x y z
N MET A 1 -3.81 -41.33 -24.84
CA MET A 1 -3.12 -41.27 -23.53
C MET A 1 -3.97 -40.40 -22.61
N ALA A 2 -4.32 -40.89 -21.41
CA ALA A 2 -5.06 -40.08 -20.45
C ALA A 2 -4.19 -38.88 -20.04
N LYS A 3 -4.69 -37.65 -20.23
CA LYS A 3 -4.01 -36.44 -19.77
C LYS A 3 -3.88 -36.58 -18.25
N ALA A 4 -2.67 -36.65 -17.72
CA ALA A 4 -2.45 -36.70 -16.29
C ALA A 4 -3.19 -35.50 -15.66
N MET A 5 -3.99 -35.77 -14.62
CA MET A 5 -4.78 -34.75 -13.98
C MET A 5 -3.82 -33.85 -13.20
N ILE A 6 -3.61 -32.62 -13.70
CA ILE A 6 -2.71 -31.62 -13.11
C ILE A 6 -3.23 -31.28 -11.71
N LYS A 7 -2.31 -31.16 -10.75
CA LYS A 7 -2.61 -30.83 -9.34
C LYS A 7 -1.97 -29.50 -8.97
N THR A 8 -2.47 -28.86 -7.91
CA THR A 8 -1.85 -27.65 -7.36
C THR A 8 -0.45 -27.97 -6.84
N ALA A 9 0.50 -27.08 -7.10
CA ALA A 9 1.84 -27.16 -6.55
C ALA A 9 1.82 -26.89 -5.03
N SER A 10 2.40 -27.77 -4.21
CA SER A 10 2.48 -27.54 -2.76
C SER A 10 3.47 -26.44 -2.38
N VAL A 11 4.39 -26.09 -3.27
CA VAL A 11 5.23 -24.88 -3.14
C VAL A 11 5.00 -24.01 -4.37
N LEU A 12 4.46 -22.81 -4.16
CA LEU A 12 4.32 -21.79 -5.17
C LEU A 12 4.62 -20.43 -4.56
N ALA A 13 5.55 -19.68 -5.15
CA ALA A 13 5.89 -18.33 -4.68
C ALA A 13 6.10 -17.37 -5.85
N PHE A 14 5.69 -16.11 -5.64
CA PHE A 14 5.91 -15.01 -6.55
C PHE A 14 6.57 -13.85 -5.82
N GLU A 15 7.67 -13.35 -6.38
CA GLU A 15 8.24 -12.07 -6.00
C GLU A 15 7.33 -10.92 -6.43
N ARG A 16 7.17 -9.93 -5.54
CA ARG A 16 6.42 -8.70 -5.83
C ARG A 16 6.99 -7.98 -7.06
N LYS A 17 6.10 -7.45 -7.90
CA LYS A 17 6.48 -6.73 -9.13
C LYS A 17 6.46 -5.22 -8.99
N LEU A 18 5.74 -4.68 -8.00
CA LEU A 18 5.84 -3.28 -7.58
C LEU A 18 6.78 -3.21 -6.37
N ALA A 19 8.05 -2.89 -6.62
CA ALA A 19 9.10 -2.87 -5.61
C ALA A 19 9.43 -1.42 -5.23
N ASN A 20 8.61 -0.83 -4.35
CA ASN A 20 8.86 0.51 -3.81
C ASN A 20 9.81 0.49 -2.60
N SER A 21 10.53 1.59 -2.40
CA SER A 21 11.32 1.86 -1.19
C SER A 21 10.43 2.33 -0.04
N ASP A 22 11.02 2.50 1.15
CA ASP A 22 10.42 3.33 2.19
C ASP A 22 10.28 4.77 1.68
N ALA A 23 9.31 5.51 2.24
CA ALA A 23 9.11 6.91 1.92
C ALA A 23 9.59 7.79 3.08
N GLN A 24 10.53 8.69 2.80
CA GLN A 24 11.10 9.60 3.79
C GLN A 24 10.34 10.93 3.81
N LEU A 25 10.23 11.52 5.01
CA LEU A 25 9.48 12.75 5.25
C LEU A 25 10.44 13.93 5.46
N TYR A 26 10.19 15.00 4.73
CA TYR A 26 10.93 16.25 4.77
C TYR A 26 9.97 17.43 4.96
N ALA A 27 10.45 18.53 5.52
CA ALA A 27 9.71 19.77 5.70
C ALA A 27 10.32 20.88 4.83
N GLY A 28 9.48 21.79 4.35
CA GLY A 28 9.86 22.96 3.59
C GLY A 28 8.66 23.88 3.37
N ASN A 29 8.86 24.94 2.61
CA ASN A 29 7.79 25.88 2.27
C ASN A 29 7.17 25.56 0.91
N TRP A 30 5.86 25.76 0.78
CA TRP A 30 5.14 25.48 -0.47
C TRP A 30 5.80 26.18 -1.66
N GLN A 31 6.21 27.45 -1.53
CA GLN A 31 6.81 28.18 -2.66
C GLN A 31 8.18 27.60 -3.12
N GLU A 32 8.82 26.76 -2.32
CA GLU A 32 10.16 26.21 -2.57
C GLU A 32 10.14 24.76 -3.13
N ARG A 33 9.01 24.29 -3.66
CA ARG A 33 8.90 22.93 -4.26
C ARG A 33 9.90 22.68 -5.40
N ASP A 34 10.27 23.73 -6.12
CA ASP A 34 11.25 23.66 -7.21
C ASP A 34 12.70 23.75 -6.75
N ASN A 35 12.95 23.94 -5.45
CA ASN A 35 14.27 24.06 -4.85
C ASN A 35 14.61 22.81 -4.02
N PRO A 36 15.37 21.83 -4.55
CA PRO A 36 15.70 20.61 -3.82
C PRO A 36 16.44 20.84 -2.50
N GLY A 37 17.18 21.96 -2.38
CA GLY A 37 17.96 22.32 -1.19
C GLY A 37 17.14 22.90 -0.04
N ALA A 38 15.87 23.27 -0.28
CA ALA A 38 14.97 23.87 0.72
C ALA A 38 14.23 22.84 1.59
N TRP A 39 14.54 21.55 1.43
CA TRP A 39 13.82 20.46 2.10
C TRP A 39 14.68 19.82 3.18
N HIS A 40 14.23 19.92 4.42
CA HIS A 40 14.96 19.45 5.60
C HIS A 40 14.32 18.17 6.15
N PRO A 41 15.12 17.18 6.60
CA PRO A 41 14.59 15.93 7.13
C PRO A 41 13.75 16.17 8.40
N ILE A 42 12.62 15.48 8.51
CA ILE A 42 11.82 15.50 9.74
C ILE A 42 12.33 14.41 10.67
N SER A 43 12.84 14.78 11.84
CA SER A 43 13.23 13.83 12.89
C SER A 43 12.06 13.54 13.84
N LEU A 44 12.09 12.36 14.46
CA LEU A 44 11.15 12.02 15.52
C LEU A 44 11.55 12.76 16.81
N GLN A 45 10.55 13.26 17.53
CA GLN A 45 10.70 13.86 18.85
C GLN A 45 9.91 13.05 19.87
N GLU A 46 10.44 12.93 21.08
CA GLU A 46 9.72 12.34 22.19
C GLU A 46 9.05 13.43 23.03
N LYS A 47 7.78 13.22 23.39
CA LYS A 47 7.09 14.05 24.39
C LYS A 47 6.38 13.22 25.43
N ALA A 48 6.29 13.76 26.65
CA ALA A 48 5.45 13.21 27.69
C ALA A 48 4.02 13.74 27.53
N VAL A 49 3.03 12.85 27.60
CA VAL A 49 1.60 13.17 27.55
C VAL A 49 0.92 12.63 28.79
N ARG A 50 0.00 13.41 29.37
CA ARG A 50 -0.86 12.96 30.45
C ARG A 50 -2.20 12.54 29.85
N GLY A 51 -2.32 11.25 29.54
CA GLY A 51 -3.58 10.69 29.06
C GLY A 51 -4.62 10.59 30.18
N THR A 52 -5.84 10.28 29.77
CA THR A 52 -6.95 9.91 30.65
C THR A 52 -7.27 8.42 30.48
N ILE A 53 -8.01 7.84 31.41
CA ILE A 53 -8.58 6.51 31.25
C ILE A 53 -9.83 6.64 30.37
N SER A 54 -9.72 6.23 29.10
CA SER A 54 -10.77 6.38 28.09
C SER A 54 -11.17 5.08 27.40
N ASN A 55 -10.58 3.94 27.79
CA ASN A 55 -11.00 2.63 27.33
C ASN A 55 -12.25 2.16 28.08
N ARG A 56 -13.03 1.26 27.47
CA ARG A 56 -14.12 0.58 28.18
C ARG A 56 -13.52 -0.20 29.36
N LEU A 57 -14.03 0.05 30.55
CA LEU A 57 -13.63 -0.66 31.76
C LEU A 57 -14.35 -2.00 31.85
N LYS A 58 -13.74 -2.94 32.59
CA LYS A 58 -14.38 -4.23 32.87
C LYS A 58 -15.65 -4.00 33.67
N LYS A 59 -16.67 -4.84 33.42
CA LYS A 59 -17.99 -4.73 34.06
C LYS A 59 -17.91 -4.61 35.60
N ALA A 60 -17.05 -5.40 36.24
CA ALA A 60 -16.84 -5.35 37.69
C ALA A 60 -16.32 -3.99 38.24
N THR A 61 -15.70 -3.17 37.39
CA THR A 61 -15.27 -1.81 37.72
C THR A 61 -16.32 -0.79 37.32
N ALA A 62 -16.98 -0.98 36.18
CA ALA A 62 -17.97 -0.05 35.66
C ALA A 62 -19.30 -0.03 36.45
N ASP A 63 -19.71 -1.18 37.00
CA ASP A 63 -20.97 -1.31 37.75
C ASP A 63 -20.85 -0.85 39.22
N ASP A 64 -19.62 -0.57 39.70
CA ASP A 64 -19.34 -0.09 41.05
C ASP A 64 -18.93 1.39 40.99
N PRO A 65 -19.80 2.32 41.43
CA PRO A 65 -19.55 3.76 41.31
C PRO A 65 -18.22 4.21 41.95
N ALA A 66 -17.86 3.65 43.11
CA ALA A 66 -16.64 4.02 43.81
C ALA A 66 -15.39 3.52 43.07
N LYS A 67 -15.44 2.31 42.47
CA LYS A 67 -14.32 1.80 41.65
C LYS A 67 -14.20 2.55 40.33
N LEU A 68 -15.33 2.88 39.70
CA LEU A 68 -15.35 3.67 38.47
C LEU A 68 -14.70 5.03 38.71
N ASP A 69 -15.15 5.76 39.73
CA ASP A 69 -14.62 7.08 40.09
C ASP A 69 -13.11 7.02 40.38
N ASN A 70 -12.69 6.03 41.17
CA ASN A 70 -11.27 5.84 41.49
C ASN A 70 -10.41 5.51 40.27
N GLU A 71 -10.92 4.78 39.27
CA GLU A 71 -10.15 4.45 38.06
C GLU A 71 -10.05 5.64 37.10
N ILE A 72 -11.15 6.32 36.81
CA ILE A 72 -11.16 7.39 35.79
C ILE A 72 -10.42 8.66 36.23
N GLN A 73 -10.23 8.85 37.54
CA GLN A 73 -9.44 9.94 38.10
C GLN A 73 -7.92 9.70 38.03
N LYS A 74 -7.47 8.46 37.76
CA LYS A 74 -6.04 8.16 37.71
C LYS A 74 -5.36 8.86 36.54
N PRO A 75 -4.20 9.52 36.75
CA PRO A 75 -3.39 10.01 35.65
C PRO A 75 -2.84 8.83 34.84
N ASN A 76 -2.81 8.95 33.52
CA ASN A 76 -2.20 7.97 32.63
C ASN A 76 -0.99 8.58 31.88
N PRO A 77 0.14 8.82 32.58
CA PRO A 77 1.32 9.43 31.98
C PRO A 77 2.00 8.47 31.00
N GLN A 78 2.30 8.95 29.80
CA GLN A 78 2.91 8.18 28.73
C GLN A 78 3.98 9.00 28.01
N ARG A 79 4.95 8.32 27.40
CA ARG A 79 5.88 8.94 26.43
C ARG A 79 5.50 8.47 25.02
N VAL A 80 5.56 9.37 24.05
CA VAL A 80 5.18 9.06 22.66
C VAL A 80 6.15 9.71 21.68
N ASP A 81 6.40 9.02 20.56
CA ASP A 81 6.98 9.66 19.39
C ASP A 81 5.97 10.54 18.67
N VAL A 82 6.46 11.70 18.23
CA VAL A 82 5.79 12.63 17.34
C VAL A 82 6.72 13.08 16.23
N ALA A 83 6.14 13.43 15.08
CA ALA A 83 6.82 14.08 13.98
C ALA A 83 5.97 15.29 13.57
N THR A 84 6.60 16.44 13.37
CA THR A 84 5.92 17.71 13.12
C THR A 84 6.70 18.52 12.11
N LEU A 85 6.02 19.32 11.30
CA LEU A 85 6.66 20.40 10.57
C LEU A 85 7.24 21.43 11.57
N PRO A 86 8.35 22.09 11.26
CA PRO A 86 8.81 23.23 12.04
C PRO A 86 7.86 24.43 11.84
N PHE A 87 7.98 25.44 12.70
CA PHE A 87 7.09 26.61 12.69
C PHE A 87 7.37 27.59 11.53
N ASP A 88 8.45 27.40 10.79
CA ASP A 88 8.87 28.16 9.61
C ASP A 88 8.66 27.39 8.29
N ALA A 89 7.98 26.23 8.33
CA ALA A 89 7.66 25.42 7.15
C ALA A 89 6.21 24.96 7.17
N ASP A 90 5.47 25.17 6.08
CA ASP A 90 4.05 24.82 5.96
C ASP A 90 3.75 23.55 5.18
N THR A 91 4.79 22.91 4.61
CA THR A 91 4.64 21.82 3.64
C THR A 91 5.45 20.59 4.03
N LEU A 92 4.78 19.43 3.98
CA LEU A 92 5.40 18.11 4.05
C LEU A 92 5.78 17.64 2.65
N ARG A 93 7.02 17.20 2.45
CA ARG A 93 7.46 16.44 1.28
C ARG A 93 7.66 14.97 1.64
N VAL A 94 7.04 14.08 0.89
CA VAL A 94 7.18 12.62 1.01
C VAL A 94 7.83 12.08 -0.26
N GLY A 95 9.00 11.46 -0.13
CA GLY A 95 9.79 10.98 -1.26
C GLY A 95 10.10 9.48 -1.20
N PHE A 96 9.89 8.76 -2.30
CA PHE A 96 10.29 7.35 -2.46
C PHE A 96 10.61 7.01 -3.92
N THR A 97 11.12 5.80 -4.15
CA THR A 97 11.30 5.25 -5.50
C THR A 97 10.49 3.97 -5.69
N LEU A 98 10.09 3.68 -6.92
CA LEU A 98 9.34 2.49 -7.31
C LEU A 98 10.00 1.85 -8.54
N ARG A 99 10.41 0.58 -8.40
CA ARG A 99 10.72 -0.26 -9.54
C ARG A 99 9.50 -1.08 -9.95
N VAL A 100 9.23 -1.14 -11.25
CA VAL A 100 8.23 -2.03 -11.82
C VAL A 100 8.95 -3.15 -12.55
N LEU A 101 8.67 -4.39 -12.13
CA LEU A 101 9.36 -5.59 -12.59
C LEU A 101 8.42 -6.43 -13.45
N GLY A 102 8.94 -7.01 -14.52
CA GLY A 102 8.18 -7.86 -15.43
C GLY A 102 8.25 -9.35 -15.11
N ASN A 103 8.09 -10.16 -16.15
CA ASN A 103 8.23 -11.63 -16.11
C ASN A 103 7.29 -12.32 -15.11
N LEU A 104 6.02 -11.90 -15.09
CA LEU A 104 5.03 -12.48 -14.19
C LEU A 104 4.74 -13.96 -14.47
N ALA A 105 4.97 -14.45 -15.69
CA ALA A 105 4.74 -15.85 -16.05
C ALA A 105 5.70 -16.84 -15.35
N GLN A 106 6.79 -16.34 -14.75
CA GLN A 106 7.77 -17.16 -14.05
C GLN A 106 7.63 -16.97 -12.53
N PRO A 107 7.12 -17.97 -11.79
CA PRO A 107 7.15 -17.94 -10.33
C PRO A 107 8.60 -17.99 -9.84
N SER A 108 8.87 -17.42 -8.67
CA SER A 108 10.19 -17.50 -8.04
C SER A 108 10.49 -18.87 -7.45
N ALA A 109 9.45 -19.62 -7.10
CA ALA A 109 9.55 -21.03 -6.73
C ALA A 109 8.29 -21.78 -7.15
N CYS A 110 8.46 -22.96 -7.75
CA CYS A 110 7.39 -23.94 -8.00
C CYS A 110 7.98 -25.34 -7.92
N ASN A 111 7.31 -26.26 -7.21
CA ASN A 111 7.78 -27.65 -7.07
C ASN A 111 7.13 -28.62 -8.06
N ASP A 112 6.20 -28.17 -8.91
CA ASP A 112 5.55 -28.96 -9.94
C ASP A 112 5.74 -28.28 -11.31
N GLN A 113 6.50 -28.93 -12.20
CA GLN A 113 6.84 -28.40 -13.53
C GLN A 113 5.64 -28.35 -14.48
N ASP A 114 4.71 -29.31 -14.36
CA ASP A 114 3.52 -29.36 -15.22
C ASP A 114 2.55 -28.25 -14.82
N TYR A 115 2.36 -28.02 -13.52
CA TYR A 115 1.60 -26.88 -13.01
C TYR A 115 2.24 -25.55 -13.43
N GLN A 116 3.57 -25.43 -13.31
CA GLN A 116 4.29 -24.22 -13.73
C GLN A 116 4.11 -23.92 -15.23
N ALA A 117 4.14 -24.96 -16.08
CA ALA A 117 3.93 -24.79 -17.52
C ALA A 117 2.53 -24.24 -17.83
N VAL A 118 1.48 -24.79 -17.22
CA VAL A 118 0.11 -24.30 -17.39
C VAL A 118 -0.05 -22.88 -16.84
N LEU A 119 0.51 -22.60 -15.67
CA LEU A 119 0.47 -21.26 -15.07
C LEU A 119 1.13 -20.23 -16.00
N GLY A 120 2.30 -20.55 -16.54
CA GLY A 120 3.00 -19.71 -17.51
C GLY A 120 2.20 -19.49 -18.80
N GLU A 121 1.55 -20.54 -19.31
CA GLU A 121 0.67 -20.47 -20.48
C GLU A 121 -0.51 -19.52 -20.24
N LYS A 122 -1.27 -19.71 -19.15
CA LYS A 122 -2.45 -18.90 -18.82
C LYS A 122 -2.12 -17.44 -18.51
N ILE A 123 -1.01 -17.19 -17.81
CA ILE A 123 -0.51 -15.81 -17.62
C ILE A 123 -0.11 -15.22 -18.99
N GLY A 124 0.54 -16.00 -19.85
CA GLY A 124 0.90 -15.59 -21.21
C GLY A 124 -0.32 -15.24 -22.08
N ASP A 125 -1.39 -16.02 -22.00
CA ASP A 125 -2.67 -15.74 -22.67
C ASP A 125 -3.24 -14.39 -22.21
N TYR A 126 -3.37 -14.20 -20.89
CA TYR A 126 -3.85 -12.94 -20.32
C TYR A 126 -2.99 -11.75 -20.76
N VAL A 127 -1.67 -11.91 -20.78
CA VAL A 127 -0.75 -10.85 -21.22
C VAL A 127 -0.93 -10.52 -22.70
N ARG A 128 -1.14 -11.52 -23.56
CA ARG A 128 -1.40 -11.29 -25.00
C ARG A 128 -2.71 -10.54 -25.22
N GLU A 129 -3.76 -10.87 -24.47
CA GLU A 129 -5.09 -10.30 -24.65
C GLU A 129 -5.23 -8.91 -23.99
N HIS A 130 -4.85 -8.77 -22.73
CA HIS A 130 -5.14 -7.58 -21.90
C HIS A 130 -3.93 -6.65 -21.73
N GLN A 131 -2.72 -7.14 -21.99
CA GLN A 131 -1.45 -6.41 -21.93
C GLN A 131 -1.21 -5.55 -20.67
N PHE A 132 -1.79 -5.94 -19.52
CA PHE A 132 -1.76 -5.20 -18.24
C PHE A 132 -2.33 -3.76 -18.26
N HIS A 133 -3.10 -3.36 -19.29
CA HIS A 133 -3.63 -1.99 -19.38
C HIS A 133 -4.41 -1.58 -18.12
N GLU A 134 -5.36 -2.41 -17.68
CA GLU A 134 -6.21 -2.10 -16.53
C GLU A 134 -5.41 -1.96 -15.23
N LEU A 135 -4.48 -2.88 -14.97
CA LEU A 135 -3.67 -2.84 -13.75
C LEU A 135 -2.76 -1.61 -13.73
N ALA A 136 -2.09 -1.34 -14.86
CA ALA A 136 -1.18 -0.21 -14.97
C ALA A 136 -1.90 1.13 -14.83
N ALA A 137 -3.11 1.28 -15.38
CA ALA A 137 -3.94 2.46 -15.22
C ALA A 137 -4.27 2.74 -13.74
N ARG A 138 -4.72 1.71 -13.01
CA ARG A 138 -5.09 1.85 -11.59
C ARG A 138 -3.88 2.09 -10.69
N TYR A 139 -2.74 1.47 -10.97
CA TYR A 139 -1.49 1.73 -10.25
C TYR A 139 -0.99 3.16 -10.49
N ALA A 140 -1.04 3.64 -11.73
CA ALA A 140 -0.67 5.01 -12.08
C ALA A 140 -1.58 6.02 -11.37
N GLU A 141 -2.89 5.78 -11.33
CA GLU A 141 -3.82 6.68 -10.65
C GLU A 141 -3.62 6.69 -9.13
N ASN A 142 -3.30 5.55 -8.51
CA ASN A 142 -2.95 5.51 -7.09
C ASN A 142 -1.63 6.21 -6.74
N LEU A 143 -0.71 6.37 -7.71
CA LEU A 143 0.42 7.27 -7.57
C LEU A 143 -0.04 8.73 -7.70
N ALA A 144 -0.76 9.07 -8.77
CA ALA A 144 -1.20 10.43 -9.06
C ALA A 144 -2.10 11.02 -7.96
N ASN A 145 -3.01 10.24 -7.39
CA ASN A 145 -3.97 10.67 -6.37
C ASN A 145 -3.38 10.76 -4.94
N GLY A 146 -2.10 10.37 -4.77
CA GLY A 146 -1.41 10.42 -3.49
C GLY A 146 -1.99 9.50 -2.42
N ARG A 147 -2.68 8.39 -2.75
CA ARG A 147 -3.24 7.44 -1.76
C ARG A 147 -2.17 6.96 -0.77
N PHE A 148 -0.93 6.86 -1.22
CA PHE A 148 0.23 6.49 -0.40
C PHE A 148 0.56 7.47 0.73
N LEU A 149 -0.04 8.66 0.77
CA LEU A 149 0.11 9.62 1.87
C LEU A 149 -0.70 9.23 3.11
N TRP A 150 -1.68 8.32 2.96
CA TRP A 150 -2.56 7.89 4.05
C TRP A 150 -3.14 9.09 4.82
N ARG A 151 -2.90 9.18 6.13
CA ARG A 151 -3.43 10.24 7.00
C ARG A 151 -2.89 11.61 6.64
N ASN A 152 -1.69 11.71 6.05
CA ASN A 152 -1.11 13.00 5.63
C ASN A 152 -1.92 13.66 4.50
N ARG A 153 -2.73 12.90 3.74
CA ARG A 153 -3.62 13.48 2.71
C ARG A 153 -4.84 14.19 3.30
N VAL A 154 -5.26 13.83 4.51
CA VAL A 154 -6.54 14.27 5.09
C VAL A 154 -6.40 15.69 5.63
N GLY A 155 -7.25 16.61 5.16
CA GLY A 155 -7.27 18.00 5.62
C GLY A 155 -6.15 18.87 5.05
N ALA A 156 -5.43 18.42 4.02
CA ALA A 156 -4.44 19.23 3.32
C ALA A 156 -5.10 20.31 2.45
N GLU A 157 -4.51 21.50 2.40
CA GLU A 157 -4.97 22.61 1.53
C GLU A 157 -4.69 22.28 0.05
N ALA A 158 -3.52 21.72 -0.23
CA ALA A 158 -3.09 21.33 -1.56
C ALA A 158 -2.18 20.11 -1.50
N VAL A 159 -2.28 19.24 -2.51
CA VAL A 159 -1.41 18.07 -2.66
C VAL A 159 -0.92 17.98 -4.10
N GLU A 160 0.37 18.18 -4.29
CA GLU A 160 1.04 18.07 -5.60
C GLU A 160 1.91 16.81 -5.61
N VAL A 161 1.70 15.91 -6.56
CA VAL A 161 2.53 14.70 -6.74
C VAL A 161 3.36 14.84 -8.01
N ARG A 162 4.68 14.86 -7.87
CA ARG A 162 5.65 14.84 -8.96
C ARG A 162 6.21 13.45 -9.13
N ILE A 163 6.20 12.95 -10.35
CA ILE A 163 6.71 11.63 -10.70
C ILE A 163 7.71 11.81 -11.82
N SER A 164 8.89 11.20 -11.70
CA SER A 164 9.91 11.20 -12.75
C SER A 164 10.34 9.78 -13.07
N ARG A 165 10.33 9.43 -14.36
CA ARG A 165 11.00 8.22 -14.85
C ARG A 165 12.50 8.47 -14.89
N LEU A 166 13.25 7.66 -14.16
CA LEU A 166 14.70 7.73 -14.10
C LEU A 166 15.35 6.75 -15.07
N GLU A 167 16.32 7.23 -15.83
CA GLU A 167 17.19 6.41 -16.68
C GLU A 167 18.62 6.97 -16.59
N GLN A 168 19.61 6.08 -16.43
CA GLN A 168 21.02 6.46 -16.27
C GLN A 168 21.28 7.52 -15.18
N GLY A 169 20.50 7.48 -14.09
CA GLY A 169 20.64 8.42 -12.96
C GLY A 169 20.00 9.80 -13.16
N SER A 170 19.32 10.03 -14.29
CA SER A 170 18.68 11.31 -14.63
C SER A 170 17.19 11.16 -14.94
N ALA A 171 16.42 12.24 -14.81
CA ALA A 171 15.01 12.23 -15.17
C ALA A 171 14.85 12.30 -16.69
N LYS A 172 14.24 11.28 -17.29
CA LYS A 172 13.93 11.21 -18.73
C LYS A 172 12.59 11.86 -19.06
N GLN A 173 11.62 11.68 -18.17
CA GLN A 173 10.26 12.21 -18.31
C GLN A 173 9.71 12.48 -16.92
N SER A 174 8.95 13.56 -16.78
CA SER A 174 8.38 13.99 -15.51
C SER A 174 6.94 14.43 -15.68
N TRP A 175 6.13 14.15 -14.67
CA TRP A 175 4.72 14.50 -14.60
C TRP A 175 4.42 15.14 -13.25
N VAL A 176 3.43 16.03 -13.25
CA VAL A 176 2.93 16.71 -12.05
C VAL A 176 1.42 16.53 -12.00
N PHE A 177 0.92 16.10 -10.85
CA PHE A 177 -0.49 15.83 -10.62
C PHE A 177 -1.02 16.64 -9.44
N ASP A 178 -2.19 17.24 -9.59
CA ASP A 178 -3.01 17.68 -8.46
C ASP A 178 -3.74 16.45 -7.90
N ALA A 179 -3.25 15.94 -6.76
CA ALA A 179 -3.75 14.72 -6.17
C ALA A 179 -5.14 14.86 -5.52
N LEU A 180 -5.57 16.10 -5.22
CA LEU A 180 -6.92 16.35 -4.70
C LEU A 180 -7.98 16.36 -5.80
N GLY A 181 -7.57 16.56 -7.06
CA GLY A 181 -8.44 16.44 -8.24
C GLY A 181 -8.91 15.02 -8.55
N PHE A 182 -8.28 13.99 -7.96
CA PHE A 182 -8.63 12.59 -8.17
C PHE A 182 -9.62 12.05 -7.12
N ASN A 183 -10.54 11.20 -7.57
CA ASN A 183 -11.43 10.47 -6.68
C ASN A 183 -10.73 9.21 -6.13
N LEU A 184 -10.77 8.98 -4.81
CA LEU A 184 -10.20 7.77 -4.21
C LEU A 184 -11.13 6.54 -4.27
N ARG A 185 -12.39 6.73 -4.67
CA ARG A 185 -13.43 5.68 -4.71
C ARG A 185 -13.67 5.12 -6.10
N THR A 186 -13.29 5.83 -7.15
CA THR A 186 -13.51 5.43 -8.54
C THR A 186 -12.27 5.76 -9.36
N PHE A 187 -11.90 4.88 -10.27
CA PHE A 187 -10.80 5.12 -11.20
C PHE A 187 -11.30 5.80 -12.47
N THR A 188 -10.44 6.65 -13.03
CA THR A 188 -10.68 7.35 -14.28
C THR A 188 -10.07 6.58 -15.46
N LYS A 189 -10.59 6.82 -16.67
CA LYS A 189 -9.89 6.38 -17.87
C LYS A 189 -8.64 7.26 -18.04
N PRO A 190 -7.43 6.68 -18.11
CA PRO A 190 -6.20 7.47 -18.15
C PRO A 190 -6.11 8.31 -19.43
N GLN A 191 -5.75 9.58 -19.27
CA GLN A 191 -5.57 10.56 -20.35
C GLN A 191 -4.36 11.44 -20.06
N GLY A 192 -3.76 12.03 -21.10
CA GLY A 192 -2.63 12.95 -20.98
C GLY A 192 -1.49 12.38 -20.10
N PRO A 193 -0.98 13.15 -19.12
CA PRO A 193 0.08 12.71 -18.20
C PRO A 193 -0.20 11.37 -17.50
N LEU A 194 -1.46 11.06 -17.16
CA LEU A 194 -1.81 9.81 -16.50
C LEU A 194 -1.69 8.61 -17.46
N ALA A 195 -2.03 8.79 -18.73
CA ALA A 195 -1.86 7.76 -19.76
C ALA A 195 -0.38 7.46 -20.02
N GLU A 196 0.46 8.49 -20.04
CA GLU A 196 1.92 8.32 -20.20
C GLU A 196 2.54 7.56 -19.01
N LEU A 197 2.16 7.91 -17.78
CA LEU A 197 2.61 7.20 -16.58
C LEU A 197 2.11 5.74 -16.56
N SER A 198 0.84 5.53 -16.92
CA SER A 198 0.25 4.20 -17.04
C SER A 198 1.03 3.34 -18.04
N GLU A 199 1.42 3.90 -19.19
CA GLU A 199 2.21 3.20 -20.19
C GLU A 199 3.59 2.78 -19.66
N VAL A 200 4.28 3.63 -18.89
CA VAL A 200 5.57 3.26 -18.28
C VAL A 200 5.41 2.08 -17.31
N ILE A 201 4.37 2.09 -16.47
CA ILE A 201 4.10 0.98 -15.56
C ILE A 201 3.76 -0.29 -16.35
N ARG A 202 2.96 -0.18 -17.40
CA ARG A 202 2.56 -1.29 -18.26
C ARG A 202 3.77 -1.96 -18.92
N GLN A 203 4.65 -1.17 -19.54
CA GLN A 203 5.87 -1.68 -20.17
C GLN A 203 6.82 -2.35 -19.16
N GLY A 204 6.89 -1.80 -17.94
CA GLY A 204 7.61 -2.44 -16.83
C GLY A 204 7.03 -3.81 -16.44
N LEU A 205 5.70 -3.92 -16.31
CA LEU A 205 5.01 -5.17 -16.00
C LEU A 205 5.12 -6.22 -17.12
N LEU A 206 5.16 -5.77 -18.38
CA LEU A 206 5.45 -6.63 -19.53
C LEU A 206 6.90 -7.12 -19.55
N GLY A 207 7.80 -6.44 -18.84
CA GLY A 207 9.24 -6.69 -18.91
C GLY A 207 9.89 -6.20 -20.21
N SER A 208 9.18 -5.35 -20.97
CA SER A 208 9.65 -4.81 -22.24
C SER A 208 10.55 -3.59 -22.08
N ASP A 209 10.49 -2.91 -20.92
CA ASP A 209 11.30 -1.72 -20.65
C ASP A 209 11.67 -1.63 -19.16
N PHE A 210 12.78 -0.95 -18.87
CA PHE A 210 13.19 -0.62 -17.51
C PHE A 210 12.35 0.54 -16.96
N ALA A 211 11.69 0.30 -15.83
CA ALA A 211 10.82 1.27 -15.16
C ALA A 211 11.29 1.52 -13.72
N LEU A 212 12.01 2.62 -13.52
CA LEU A 212 12.32 3.21 -12.22
C LEU A 212 11.66 4.58 -12.12
N LEU A 213 10.77 4.74 -11.14
CA LEU A 213 10.06 5.97 -10.88
C LEU A 213 10.57 6.60 -9.58
N LYS A 214 10.87 7.90 -9.60
CA LYS A 214 11.02 8.74 -8.41
C LYS A 214 9.69 9.44 -8.16
N VAL A 215 9.15 9.33 -6.95
CA VAL A 215 7.86 9.90 -6.57
C VAL A 215 8.07 10.87 -5.42
N GLU A 216 7.57 12.09 -5.58
CA GLU A 216 7.69 13.17 -4.61
C GLU A 216 6.33 13.83 -4.45
N ALA A 217 5.73 13.70 -3.27
CA ALA A 217 4.48 14.37 -2.93
C ALA A 217 4.75 15.56 -2.01
N PHE A 218 4.09 16.68 -2.28
CA PHE A 218 4.12 17.88 -1.47
C PHE A 218 2.72 18.14 -0.94
N VAL A 219 2.61 18.29 0.37
CA VAL A 219 1.34 18.36 1.10
C VAL A 219 1.34 19.62 1.95
N ARG A 220 0.53 20.61 1.59
CA ARG A 220 0.42 21.85 2.35
C ARG A 220 -0.51 21.65 3.55
N LEU A 221 0.08 21.63 4.73
CA LEU A 221 -0.62 21.32 5.99
C LEU A 221 -0.74 22.55 6.90
N GLY A 222 0.20 23.47 6.80
CA GLY A 222 0.34 24.61 7.70
C GLY A 222 1.52 24.44 8.67
N ALA A 223 2.06 25.58 9.11
CA ALA A 223 3.24 25.60 9.98
C ALA A 223 3.01 24.87 11.31
N GLY A 224 4.02 24.14 11.78
CA GLY A 224 3.98 23.44 13.07
C GLY A 224 3.08 22.19 13.14
N GLN A 225 2.39 21.82 12.06
CA GLN A 225 1.41 20.72 12.08
C GLN A 225 2.07 19.34 12.27
N GLU A 226 1.33 18.42 12.90
CA GLU A 226 1.74 17.01 13.04
C GLU A 226 1.71 16.30 11.69
N VAL A 227 2.73 15.48 11.43
CA VAL A 227 2.80 14.58 10.28
C VAL A 227 2.77 13.13 10.77
N PHE A 228 2.41 12.22 9.86
CA PHE A 228 2.06 10.84 10.22
C PHE A 228 2.97 9.82 9.53
N PRO A 229 4.16 9.55 10.09
CA PRO A 229 4.99 8.40 9.74
C PRO A 229 4.25 7.07 9.99
N SER A 230 4.87 5.97 9.57
CA SER A 230 4.45 4.64 10.01
C SER A 230 4.62 4.46 11.52
N GLN A 231 3.79 3.62 12.14
CA GLN A 231 3.93 3.24 13.54
C GLN A 231 4.64 1.88 13.63
N GLU A 232 5.58 1.75 14.58
CA GLU A 232 6.24 0.49 14.91
C GLU A 232 5.42 -0.34 15.89
N LEU A 233 5.43 -1.66 15.70
CA LEU A 233 4.83 -2.60 16.63
C LEU A 233 5.90 -3.15 17.58
N VAL A 234 5.79 -2.83 18.86
CA VAL A 234 6.70 -3.36 19.90
C VAL A 234 6.05 -4.58 20.55
N LEU A 235 6.51 -5.78 20.19
CA LEU A 235 5.96 -7.06 20.64
C LEU A 235 6.43 -7.48 22.05
N ASP A 236 7.62 -7.07 22.45
CA ASP A 236 8.16 -7.38 23.78
C ASP A 236 7.99 -6.17 24.73
N GLN A 237 6.85 -6.15 25.40
CA GLN A 237 6.65 -5.31 26.58
C GLN A 237 6.53 -6.19 27.83
N SER A 238 7.52 -7.05 28.06
CA SER A 238 7.72 -7.66 29.37
C SER A 238 7.94 -6.57 30.44
N GLY A 239 6.84 -6.19 31.11
CA GLY A 239 6.82 -5.27 32.27
C GLY A 239 6.10 -3.95 32.00
N GLY A 240 4.78 -3.94 32.23
CA GLY A 240 3.94 -2.74 32.27
C GLY A 240 4.28 -1.85 33.47
N LYS A 241 5.29 -0.98 33.32
CA LYS A 241 5.59 0.07 34.29
C LYS A 241 5.08 1.41 33.75
N GLU A 242 4.49 2.20 34.64
CA GLU A 242 4.12 3.61 34.41
C GLU A 242 5.31 4.40 33.83
N GLY A 243 5.05 5.30 32.87
CA GLY A 243 6.06 6.17 32.26
C GLY A 243 6.87 5.55 31.10
N LYS A 244 6.62 4.30 30.71
CA LYS A 244 7.19 3.72 29.48
C LYS A 244 6.58 4.36 28.22
N LYS A 245 7.37 4.35 27.14
CA LYS A 245 6.95 4.86 25.83
C LYS A 245 5.91 3.93 25.20
N SER A 246 4.74 4.49 24.84
CA SER A 246 3.56 3.76 24.37
C SER A 246 3.37 3.81 22.85
N LYS A 247 4.01 4.78 22.17
CA LYS A 247 3.94 4.95 20.72
C LYS A 247 5.34 5.13 20.15
N TYR A 248 5.68 4.28 19.19
CA TYR A 248 6.94 4.31 18.45
C TYR A 248 6.64 4.60 16.98
N LEU A 249 7.34 5.56 16.40
CA LEU A 249 7.20 5.89 14.98
C LEU A 249 8.40 5.35 14.19
N TYR A 250 8.15 5.02 12.93
CA TYR A 250 9.16 4.49 12.03
C TYR A 250 10.08 5.61 11.50
N GLN A 251 11.37 5.32 11.44
CA GLN A 251 12.38 6.19 10.85
C GLN A 251 13.47 5.36 10.17
N VAL A 252 14.10 5.96 9.16
CA VAL A 252 15.27 5.41 8.46
C VAL A 252 16.38 6.43 8.56
N ASN A 253 17.53 6.04 9.12
CA ASN A 253 18.69 6.91 9.31
C ASN A 253 18.37 8.26 10.01
N GLY A 254 17.51 8.22 11.03
CA GLY A 254 17.09 9.41 11.79
C GLY A 254 16.04 10.30 11.12
N ILE A 255 15.53 9.89 9.94
CA ILE A 255 14.48 10.59 9.21
C ILE A 255 13.17 9.82 9.36
N ALA A 256 12.12 10.48 9.82
CA ALA A 256 10.78 9.93 9.93
C ALA A 256 10.32 9.37 8.57
N ALA A 257 9.72 8.18 8.57
CA ALA A 257 9.46 7.44 7.35
C ALA A 257 8.11 6.69 7.36
N MET A 258 7.61 6.38 6.18
CA MET A 258 6.51 5.44 5.96
C MET A 258 7.09 4.13 5.45
N HIS A 259 6.64 3.02 6.03
CA HIS A 259 7.07 1.68 5.63
C HIS A 259 6.78 1.41 4.16
N SER A 260 7.71 0.75 3.48
CA SER A 260 7.56 0.34 2.09
C SER A 260 6.30 -0.50 1.84
N GLN A 261 5.97 -1.45 2.72
CA GLN A 261 4.74 -2.25 2.59
C GLN A 261 3.45 -1.44 2.75
N LYS A 262 3.49 -0.32 3.49
CA LYS A 262 2.34 0.60 3.64
C LYS A 262 2.14 1.44 2.38
N ILE A 263 3.23 1.87 1.74
CA ILE A 263 3.19 2.49 0.41
C ILE A 263 2.66 1.49 -0.61
N GLY A 264 3.24 0.28 -0.67
CA GLY A 264 2.81 -0.78 -1.59
C GLY A 264 1.34 -1.19 -1.43
N ASN A 265 0.82 -1.23 -0.19
CA ASN A 265 -0.59 -1.47 0.09
C ASN A 265 -1.50 -0.39 -0.56
N ALA A 266 -1.12 0.89 -0.44
CA ALA A 266 -1.84 1.97 -1.10
C ALA A 266 -1.80 1.84 -2.63
N LEU A 267 -0.63 1.53 -3.22
CA LEU A 267 -0.51 1.36 -4.67
C LEU A 267 -1.43 0.26 -5.20
N ARG A 268 -1.50 -0.88 -4.50
CA ARG A 268 -2.36 -2.01 -4.88
C ARG A 268 -3.81 -1.93 -4.38
N THR A 269 -4.24 -0.76 -3.90
CA THR A 269 -5.65 -0.51 -3.57
C THR A 269 -6.44 -0.26 -4.85
N ILE A 270 -6.64 -1.33 -5.62
CA ILE A 270 -7.19 -1.30 -6.97
C ILE A 270 -8.38 -2.24 -7.16
N ASP A 271 -8.66 -3.13 -6.22
CA ASP A 271 -9.70 -4.14 -6.36
C ASP A 271 -11.07 -3.49 -6.18
N THR A 272 -11.80 -3.31 -7.28
CA THR A 272 -13.22 -2.93 -7.28
C THR A 272 -14.09 -4.07 -7.83
N TRP A 273 -13.54 -5.29 -7.87
CA TRP A 273 -14.14 -6.43 -8.56
C TRP A 273 -14.71 -7.47 -7.60
N TYR A 274 -14.86 -7.09 -6.33
CA TYR A 274 -15.36 -7.94 -5.27
C TYR A 274 -16.84 -7.62 -4.97
N PRO A 275 -17.60 -8.56 -4.38
CA PRO A 275 -18.98 -8.31 -3.99
C PRO A 275 -19.11 -7.13 -3.00
N GLY A 276 -19.90 -6.11 -3.35
CA GLY A 276 -20.08 -4.90 -2.53
C GLY A 276 -19.05 -3.79 -2.77
N ALA A 277 -18.25 -3.88 -3.84
CA ALA A 277 -17.32 -2.81 -4.23
C ALA A 277 -18.00 -1.46 -4.49
N GLU A 278 -19.26 -1.44 -4.91
CA GLU A 278 -20.01 -0.20 -5.17
C GLU A 278 -20.24 0.64 -3.90
N GLU A 279 -20.36 0.00 -2.73
CA GLU A 279 -20.61 0.69 -1.46
C GLU A 279 -19.33 1.21 -0.81
N LEU A 280 -18.26 0.41 -0.85
CA LEU A 280 -17.01 0.70 -0.15
C LEU A 280 -15.96 1.38 -1.05
N GLY A 281 -15.99 1.12 -2.35
CA GLY A 281 -14.93 1.51 -3.29
C GLY A 281 -13.75 0.53 -3.28
N PRO A 282 -12.60 0.89 -3.86
CA PRO A 282 -11.47 -0.01 -4.04
C PRO A 282 -10.83 -0.43 -2.71
N ILE A 283 -10.51 -1.71 -2.61
CA ILE A 283 -9.70 -2.29 -1.52
C ILE A 283 -8.33 -2.74 -2.03
N ALA A 284 -7.39 -2.92 -1.09
CA ALA A 284 -6.09 -3.48 -1.39
C ALA A 284 -6.25 -4.93 -1.85
N VAL A 285 -5.61 -5.28 -2.97
CA VAL A 285 -5.64 -6.65 -3.50
C VAL A 285 -4.99 -7.60 -2.50
N GLU A 286 -5.76 -8.49 -1.92
CA GLU A 286 -5.34 -9.55 -0.99
C GLU A 286 -6.03 -10.86 -1.38
N PRO A 287 -5.43 -12.04 -1.15
CA PRO A 287 -6.01 -13.32 -1.58
C PRO A 287 -7.47 -13.58 -1.16
N TYR A 288 -7.87 -13.05 0.00
CA TYR A 288 -9.22 -13.15 0.55
C TYR A 288 -9.96 -11.79 0.62
N GLY A 289 -9.41 -10.74 -0.01
CA GLY A 289 -9.97 -9.39 0.03
C GLY A 289 -10.12 -8.83 1.45
N SER A 290 -9.11 -9.04 2.31
CA SER A 290 -9.17 -8.66 3.72
C SER A 290 -8.91 -7.17 3.95
N VAL A 291 -9.77 -6.54 4.74
CA VAL A 291 -9.62 -5.15 5.21
C VAL A 291 -9.52 -5.17 6.73
N THR A 292 -8.28 -5.14 7.23
CA THR A 292 -7.97 -5.34 8.66
C THR A 292 -8.64 -4.31 9.56
N SER A 293 -8.72 -3.04 9.15
CA SER A 293 -9.40 -1.98 9.91
C SER A 293 -10.90 -2.19 10.08
N ARG A 294 -11.52 -3.03 9.23
CA ARG A 294 -12.94 -3.40 9.30
C ARG A 294 -13.15 -4.81 9.85
N GLY A 295 -12.09 -5.57 10.13
CA GLY A 295 -12.18 -6.97 10.52
C GLY A 295 -12.97 -7.84 9.53
N THR A 296 -13.02 -7.47 8.24
CA THR A 296 -13.87 -8.10 7.23
C THR A 296 -13.04 -8.58 6.04
N ALA A 297 -13.34 -9.78 5.56
CA ALA A 297 -12.82 -10.31 4.29
C ALA A 297 -13.96 -10.34 3.25
N TYR A 298 -13.77 -9.62 2.15
CA TYR A 298 -14.79 -9.36 1.14
C TYR A 298 -14.85 -10.41 0.03
N ARG A 299 -13.83 -11.25 -0.10
CA ARG A 299 -13.80 -12.38 -1.05
C ARG A 299 -13.78 -13.68 -0.26
N GLN A 300 -14.92 -13.99 0.35
CA GLN A 300 -15.05 -15.18 1.18
C GLN A 300 -14.97 -16.45 0.32
N PRO A 301 -14.23 -17.50 0.75
CA PRO A 301 -14.11 -18.73 -0.04
C PRO A 301 -15.44 -19.41 -0.38
N LYS A 302 -16.47 -19.22 0.45
CA LYS A 302 -17.83 -19.72 0.20
C LYS A 302 -18.43 -19.21 -1.12
N GLU A 303 -18.01 -18.03 -1.57
CA GLU A 303 -18.48 -17.39 -2.82
C GLU A 303 -17.60 -17.77 -4.02
N LYS A 304 -16.49 -18.49 -3.80
CA LYS A 304 -15.53 -18.93 -4.83
C LYS A 304 -14.94 -17.78 -5.68
N LEU A 305 -14.89 -16.58 -5.09
CA LEU A 305 -14.28 -15.37 -5.68
C LEU A 305 -12.99 -14.95 -4.97
N ASP A 306 -12.49 -15.78 -4.04
CA ASP A 306 -11.14 -15.64 -3.50
C ASP A 306 -10.10 -16.08 -4.53
N PHE A 307 -8.85 -15.70 -4.29
CA PHE A 307 -7.75 -15.95 -5.21
C PHE A 307 -7.53 -17.43 -5.49
N TYR A 308 -7.60 -18.29 -4.49
CA TYR A 308 -7.28 -19.71 -4.65
C TYR A 308 -8.34 -20.44 -5.46
N ASN A 309 -9.63 -20.23 -5.16
CA ASN A 309 -10.70 -20.83 -5.96
C ASN A 309 -10.67 -20.37 -7.43
N LEU A 310 -10.37 -19.10 -7.68
CA LEU A 310 -10.24 -18.56 -9.04
C LEU A 310 -9.01 -19.12 -9.76
N LEU A 311 -7.85 -19.15 -9.08
CA LEU A 311 -6.61 -19.68 -9.64
C LEU A 311 -6.73 -21.17 -9.95
N ASP A 312 -7.17 -21.99 -9.00
CA ASP A 312 -7.31 -23.44 -9.19
C ASP A 312 -8.37 -23.78 -10.25
N GLY A 313 -9.50 -23.05 -10.26
CA GLY A 313 -10.50 -23.19 -11.29
C GLY A 313 -9.92 -22.94 -12.68
N TRP A 314 -9.12 -21.89 -12.83
CA TRP A 314 -8.52 -21.53 -14.11
C TRP A 314 -7.38 -22.47 -14.52
N MET A 315 -6.44 -22.77 -13.62
CA MET A 315 -5.25 -23.57 -13.92
C MET A 315 -5.55 -25.05 -14.06
N LEU A 316 -6.39 -25.62 -13.18
CA LEU A 316 -6.61 -27.08 -13.14
C LEU A 316 -7.79 -27.53 -13.99
N LYS A 317 -8.82 -26.68 -14.12
CA LYS A 317 -10.11 -27.05 -14.73
C LYS A 317 -10.39 -26.28 -16.03
N ASP A 318 -9.46 -25.45 -16.47
CA ASP A 318 -9.61 -24.58 -17.65
C ASP A 318 -10.85 -23.68 -17.58
N ASN A 319 -11.31 -23.36 -16.37
CA ASN A 319 -12.45 -22.50 -16.14
C ASN A 319 -12.01 -21.04 -16.18
N LEU A 320 -12.07 -20.43 -17.37
CA LEU A 320 -11.70 -19.04 -17.58
C LEU A 320 -12.63 -18.10 -16.77
N PRO A 321 -12.10 -17.33 -15.79
CA PRO A 321 -12.91 -16.38 -15.04
C PRO A 321 -13.39 -15.21 -15.91
N ALA A 322 -14.40 -14.48 -15.44
CA ALA A 322 -14.74 -13.18 -16.02
C ALA A 322 -13.53 -12.24 -16.01
N VAL A 323 -13.42 -11.35 -17.01
CA VAL A 323 -12.25 -10.47 -17.23
C VAL A 323 -11.82 -9.74 -15.96
N GLU A 324 -12.77 -9.17 -15.21
CA GLU A 324 -12.52 -8.48 -13.95
C GLU A 324 -11.87 -9.38 -12.88
N GLN A 325 -12.24 -10.66 -12.84
CA GLN A 325 -11.63 -11.64 -11.93
C GLN A 325 -10.25 -12.08 -12.43
N GLN A 326 -10.00 -12.07 -13.74
CA GLN A 326 -8.65 -12.26 -14.28
C GLN A 326 -7.73 -11.11 -13.85
N HIS A 327 -8.20 -9.86 -13.92
CA HIS A 327 -7.46 -8.70 -13.41
C HIS A 327 -7.13 -8.85 -11.91
N TYR A 328 -8.09 -9.29 -11.09
CA TYR A 328 -7.87 -9.57 -9.67
C TYR A 328 -6.80 -10.66 -9.43
N VAL A 329 -6.87 -11.78 -10.14
CA VAL A 329 -5.89 -12.87 -10.03
C VAL A 329 -4.50 -12.35 -10.40
N MET A 330 -4.37 -11.65 -11.53
CA MET A 330 -3.09 -11.11 -11.99
C MET A 330 -2.54 -10.03 -11.06
N ALA A 331 -3.41 -9.19 -10.49
CA ALA A 331 -3.03 -8.21 -9.47
C ALA A 331 -2.51 -8.88 -8.19
N THR A 332 -3.06 -10.04 -7.82
CA THR A 332 -2.58 -10.84 -6.67
C THR A 332 -1.21 -11.44 -6.94
N LEU A 333 -0.96 -11.90 -8.17
CA LEU A 333 0.38 -12.35 -8.59
C LEU A 333 1.39 -11.20 -8.65
N VAL A 334 0.99 -10.01 -9.11
CA VAL A 334 1.81 -8.78 -9.13
C VAL A 334 2.19 -8.34 -7.71
N ARG A 335 1.26 -8.45 -6.74
CA ARG A 335 1.54 -8.26 -5.31
C ARG A 335 2.61 -9.23 -4.83
N GLY A 336 2.59 -10.46 -5.33
CA GLY A 336 3.46 -11.54 -4.88
C GLY A 336 3.03 -12.11 -3.53
N GLY A 337 3.67 -13.22 -3.14
CA GLY A 337 3.34 -13.97 -1.95
C GLY A 337 3.78 -15.44 -2.05
N VAL A 338 3.55 -16.17 -0.96
CA VAL A 338 3.67 -17.63 -0.91
C VAL A 338 2.25 -18.18 -0.98
N PHE A 339 1.98 -19.01 -2.00
CA PHE A 339 0.66 -19.53 -2.35
C PHE A 339 0.59 -21.05 -2.36
N GLY A 340 1.68 -21.73 -2.00
CA GLY A 340 1.69 -23.18 -1.84
C GLY A 340 0.71 -23.66 -0.77
N GLU A 341 0.39 -24.95 -0.82
CA GLU A 341 -0.36 -25.63 0.23
C GLU A 341 0.44 -25.51 1.55
N ALA A 342 -0.16 -24.85 2.54
CA ALA A 342 0.39 -24.82 3.89
C ALA A 342 -0.14 -26.07 4.62
N ASP A 343 0.77 -26.87 5.18
CA ASP A 343 0.44 -28.04 6.01
C ASP A 343 -0.55 -27.74 7.14
#